data_AF-A0A355C6E0-F1
#
_entry.id   AF-A0A355C6E0-F1
#
_cell.length_a   1.000
_cell.length_b   1.000
_cell.length_c   1.000
_cell.angle_alpha   90.00
_cell.angle_beta   90.00
_cell.angle_gamma   90.00
#
_symmetry.space_group_name_H-M   'P 1'
#
loop_
_entity.id
_entity.type
_entity.pdbx_description
1 polymer ?
#
loop_
_entity_poly.entity_id
_entity_poly.type
_entity_poly.pdbx_seq_one_letter_code
_entity_poly.pdbx_strand_id
1 'polypeptide(L)'
;MDRRNFLKAVALTGAAVTTIKDADAMSVLTQSFQTTNAAAKYDMVAVLGGEPEAMFRKAIAELGGMKNFISKGDRVCVKPNIGWDKTPELAANTNPKLVTEIIKQCFDAGAREVTVFDHTCDDWRKCY
;
A
#
# COMPACT_ATOMS: atom_id res chain seq x y z
N MET A 1 12.26 21.15 21.53
CA MET A 1 12.62 20.22 22.63
C MET A 1 13.74 19.32 22.10
N ASP A 2 14.89 19.25 22.79
CA ASP A 2 16.07 18.51 22.31
C ASP A 2 15.87 16.99 22.51
N ARG A 3 16.09 16.22 21.43
CA ARG A 3 15.88 14.76 21.37
C ARG A 3 16.70 14.02 22.44
N ARG A 4 17.89 14.53 22.76
CA ARG A 4 18.76 13.95 23.79
C ARG A 4 18.20 14.16 25.20
N ASN A 5 17.58 15.30 25.45
CA ASN A 5 16.99 15.62 26.75
C ASN A 5 15.67 14.86 26.95
N PHE A 6 14.91 14.65 25.88
CA PHE A 6 13.73 13.79 25.90
C PHE A 6 14.07 12.34 26.26
N LEU A 7 15.09 11.75 25.61
CA LEU A 7 15.49 10.37 25.89
C LEU A 7 16.04 10.19 27.32
N LYS A 8 16.79 11.17 27.83
CA LYS A 8 17.25 11.16 29.23
C LYS A 8 16.08 11.26 30.22
N ALA A 9 15.10 12.12 29.93
CA ALA A 9 13.91 12.25 30.76
C ALA A 9 13.11 10.93 30.79
N VAL A 10 12.88 10.30 29.63
CA VAL A 10 12.20 8.99 29.54
C VAL A 10 12.95 7.90 30.31
N ALA A 11 14.29 7.85 30.19
CA ALA A 11 15.10 6.85 30.89
C ALA A 11 15.10 7.04 32.42
N LEU A 12 15.16 8.29 32.89
CA LEU A 12 15.14 8.62 34.32
C LEU A 12 13.76 8.39 34.94
N THR A 13 12.68 8.74 34.24
CA THR A 13 11.30 8.45 34.68
C THR A 13 11.03 6.94 34.66
N GLY A 14 11.54 6.21 33.66
CA GLY A 14 11.45 4.74 33.60
C GLY A 14 12.16 4.05 34.76
N ALA A 15 13.36 4.51 35.13
CA ALA A 15 14.11 3.96 36.27
C ALA A 15 13.41 4.23 37.62
N ALA A 16 12.78 5.40 37.79
CA ALA A 16 12.06 5.75 39.01
C ALA A 16 10.77 4.94 39.23
N VAL A 17 10.15 4.43 38.16
CA VAL A 17 8.95 3.58 38.24
C VAL A 17 9.29 2.12 38.57
N THR A 18 10.50 1.65 38.25
CA THR A 18 10.93 0.25 38.51
C THR A 18 11.17 -0.09 39.99
N THR A 19 11.18 0.90 40.88
CA THR A 19 11.34 0.68 42.34
C THR A 19 10.01 0.44 43.07
N ILE A 20 8.86 0.62 42.39
CA ILE A 20 7.55 0.31 42.95
C ILE A 20 7.25 -1.17 42.66
N LYS A 21 7.49 -2.00 43.68
CA LYS A 21 7.09 -3.41 43.69
C LYS A 21 5.59 -3.55 43.93
N ASP A 22 4.78 -3.17 42.95
CA ASP A 22 3.37 -3.57 42.90
C ASP A 22 3.10 -4.17 41.52
N ALA A 23 2.92 -5.49 41.51
CA ALA A 23 2.68 -6.30 40.31
C ALA A 23 1.45 -5.81 39.53
N ASP A 24 0.48 -5.18 40.21
CA ASP A 24 -0.73 -4.64 39.59
C ASP A 24 -0.48 -3.36 38.79
N ALA A 25 0.38 -2.45 39.27
CA ALA A 25 0.74 -1.24 38.52
C ALA A 25 1.56 -1.57 37.27
N MET A 26 2.41 -2.61 37.36
CA MET A 26 3.16 -3.10 36.21
C MET A 26 2.26 -3.86 35.21
N SER A 27 1.15 -4.45 35.65
CA SER A 27 0.15 -5.05 34.76
C SER A 27 -0.55 -3.98 33.89
N VAL A 28 -0.89 -2.83 34.47
CA VAL A 28 -1.51 -1.70 33.76
C VAL A 28 -0.52 -1.05 32.78
N LEU A 29 0.76 -0.96 33.14
CA LEU A 29 1.81 -0.53 32.22
C LEU A 29 2.00 -1.54 31.08
N THR A 30 2.02 -2.84 31.39
CA THR A 30 2.17 -3.92 30.39
C THR A 30 1.00 -3.94 29.41
N GLN A 31 -0.21 -3.67 29.87
CA GLN A 31 -1.42 -3.57 29.05
C GLN A 31 -1.40 -2.34 28.14
N SER A 32 -0.65 -1.30 28.50
CA SER A 32 -0.42 -0.11 27.67
C SER A 32 0.62 -0.34 26.56
N PHE A 33 1.45 -1.39 26.70
CA PHE A 33 2.42 -1.84 25.67
C PHE A 33 1.91 -3.01 24.85
N GLN A 34 0.68 -3.49 25.08
CA GLN A 34 -0.10 -4.12 24.03
C GLN A 34 -0.45 -3.03 23.01
N THR A 35 0.57 -2.63 22.24
CA THR A 35 0.39 -2.29 20.85
C THR A 35 -0.35 -3.48 20.27
N THR A 36 -1.67 -3.34 20.23
CA THR A 36 -2.43 -4.00 19.18
C THR A 36 -1.65 -3.63 17.93
N ASN A 37 -0.90 -4.59 17.39
CA ASN A 37 -0.46 -4.58 16.01
C ASN A 37 -1.74 -4.70 15.16
N ALA A 38 -2.66 -3.75 15.32
CA ALA A 38 -3.51 -3.34 14.23
C ALA A 38 -2.50 -2.89 13.19
N ALA A 39 -2.20 -3.78 12.25
CA ALA A 39 -1.34 -3.50 11.11
C ALA A 39 -1.67 -2.09 10.67
N ALA A 40 -0.68 -1.18 10.74
CA ALA A 40 -0.90 0.21 10.42
C ALA A 40 -1.54 0.24 9.03
N LYS A 41 -2.84 0.53 8.98
CA LYS A 41 -3.58 0.54 7.73
C LYS A 41 -3.12 1.82 7.04
N TYR A 42 -2.11 1.68 6.18
CA TYR A 42 -1.61 2.81 5.41
C TYR A 42 -2.69 3.22 4.42
N ASP A 43 -3.14 4.48 4.51
CA ASP A 43 -4.06 5.04 3.53
C ASP A 43 -3.37 5.35 2.19
N MET A 44 -2.03 5.42 2.19
CA MET A 44 -1.20 5.68 1.02
C MET A 44 0.18 5.02 1.18
N VAL A 45 0.65 4.40 0.10
CA VAL A 45 2.01 3.84 0.00
C VAL A 45 2.70 4.45 -1.22
N ALA A 46 3.93 4.93 -1.02
CA ALA A 46 4.80 5.42 -2.09
C ALA A 46 6.02 4.50 -2.22
N VAL A 47 6.23 3.94 -3.41
CA VAL A 47 7.39 3.11 -3.74
C VAL A 47 8.17 3.80 -4.84
N LEU A 48 9.49 3.86 -4.67
CA LEU A 48 10.42 4.46 -5.62
C LEU A 48 11.50 3.45 -6.01
N GLY A 49 11.92 3.52 -7.27
CA GLY A 49 13.01 2.72 -7.82
C GLY A 49 12.57 1.34 -8.30
N GLY A 50 12.84 1.07 -9.59
CA GLY A 50 12.59 -0.21 -10.24
C GLY A 50 11.61 -0.11 -11.41
N GLU A 51 11.34 -1.26 -12.02
CA GLU A 51 10.36 -1.39 -13.10
C GLU A 51 8.91 -1.31 -12.59
N PRO A 52 7.95 -0.87 -13.42
CA PRO A 52 6.56 -0.63 -13.01
C PRO A 52 5.91 -1.80 -12.27
N GLU A 53 6.08 -3.04 -12.74
CA GLU A 53 5.48 -4.23 -12.13
C GLU A 53 6.07 -4.54 -10.75
N ALA A 54 7.39 -4.36 -10.59
CA ALA A 54 8.07 -4.59 -9.33
C ALA A 54 7.67 -3.55 -8.28
N MET A 55 7.53 -2.28 -8.70
CA MET A 55 7.04 -1.23 -7.83
C MET A 55 5.58 -1.47 -7.42
N PHE A 56 4.72 -1.85 -8.35
CA PHE A 56 3.31 -2.17 -8.06
C PHE A 56 3.17 -3.34 -7.08
N ARG A 57 3.88 -4.45 -7.30
CA ARG A 57 3.86 -5.61 -6.39
C ARG A 57 4.23 -5.24 -4.95
N LYS A 58 5.25 -4.40 -4.78
CA LYS A 58 5.64 -3.89 -3.46
C LYS A 58 4.54 -3.00 -2.88
N ALA A 59 4.08 -2.01 -3.65
CA ALA A 59 3.09 -1.04 -3.19
C ALA A 59 1.78 -1.71 -2.73
N ILE A 60 1.27 -2.66 -3.51
CA ILE A 60 0.02 -3.35 -3.17
C ILE A 60 0.20 -4.30 -1.98
N ALA A 61 1.36 -4.94 -1.84
CA ALA A 61 1.66 -5.78 -0.67
C ALA A 61 1.65 -4.96 0.63
N GLU A 62 2.25 -3.77 0.62
CA GLU A 62 2.22 -2.84 1.76
C GLU A 62 0.81 -2.32 2.06
N LEU A 63 -0.06 -2.21 1.05
CA LEU A 63 -1.49 -1.89 1.21
C LEU A 63 -2.35 -3.10 1.68
N GLY A 64 -1.72 -4.24 1.97
CA GLY A 64 -2.37 -5.47 2.44
C GLY A 64 -2.92 -6.38 1.32
N GLY A 65 -2.52 -6.12 0.07
CA GLY A 65 -2.78 -6.98 -1.08
C GLY A 65 -4.10 -6.73 -1.80
N MET A 66 -4.24 -7.30 -3.00
CA MET A 66 -5.42 -7.09 -3.85
C MET A 66 -6.74 -7.57 -3.23
N LYS A 67 -6.70 -8.56 -2.33
CA LYS A 67 -7.91 -9.09 -1.64
C LYS A 67 -8.58 -8.07 -0.70
N ASN A 68 -7.89 -6.98 -0.36
CA ASN A 68 -8.51 -5.86 0.35
C ASN A 68 -9.47 -5.05 -0.55
N PHE A 69 -9.33 -5.17 -1.87
CA PHE A 69 -10.07 -4.39 -2.87
C PHE A 69 -11.00 -5.24 -3.73
N ILE A 70 -10.69 -6.54 -3.88
CA ILE A 70 -11.39 -7.45 -4.79
C ILE A 70 -11.85 -8.68 -4.03
N SER A 71 -13.13 -9.00 -4.18
CA SER A 71 -13.76 -10.22 -3.71
C SER A 71 -13.91 -11.26 -4.83
N LYS A 72 -14.02 -12.53 -4.44
CA LYS A 72 -14.23 -13.62 -5.40
C LYS A 72 -15.54 -13.41 -6.16
N GLY A 73 -15.47 -13.43 -7.49
CA GLY A 73 -16.61 -13.25 -8.38
C GLY A 73 -16.86 -11.80 -8.81
N ASP A 74 -16.05 -10.84 -8.37
CA ASP A 74 -16.19 -9.44 -8.76
C ASP A 74 -15.97 -9.23 -10.26
N ARG A 75 -16.68 -8.25 -10.81
CA ARG A 75 -16.36 -7.66 -12.12
C ARG A 75 -15.56 -6.39 -11.87
N VAL A 76 -14.33 -6.35 -12.37
CA VAL A 76 -13.40 -5.26 -12.11
C VAL A 76 -13.22 -4.45 -13.38
N CYS A 77 -13.28 -3.12 -13.26
CA CYS A 77 -12.91 -2.20 -14.33
C CYS A 77 -11.53 -1.61 -14.03
N VAL A 78 -10.58 -1.76 -14.95
CA VAL A 78 -9.28 -1.11 -14.91
C VAL A 78 -9.30 0.04 -15.91
N LYS A 79 -9.10 1.27 -15.40
CA LYS A 79 -9.16 2.52 -16.16
C LYS A 79 -7.74 3.11 -16.28
N PRO A 80 -6.89 2.60 -17.18
CA PRO A 80 -5.59 3.21 -17.44
C PRO A 80 -5.75 4.51 -18.22
N ASN A 81 -4.68 5.30 -18.32
CA ASN A 81 -4.57 6.30 -19.37
C ASN A 81 -4.07 5.61 -20.65
N ILE A 82 -4.93 5.47 -21.66
CA ILE A 82 -4.58 4.97 -23.01
C ILE A 82 -5.07 5.97 -24.07
N GLY A 83 -4.87 7.26 -23.81
CA GLY A 83 -5.45 8.35 -24.60
C GLY A 83 -4.83 8.56 -25.98
N TRP A 84 -3.58 8.16 -26.18
CA TRP A 84 -2.74 8.67 -27.28
C TRP A 84 -2.20 7.55 -28.18
N ASP A 85 -2.17 7.78 -29.50
CA ASP A 85 -1.52 6.92 -30.50
C ASP A 85 0.00 7.12 -30.44
N LYS A 86 0.60 6.53 -29.40
CA LYS A 86 2.02 6.66 -29.05
C LYS A 86 2.57 5.34 -28.55
N THR A 87 3.83 5.08 -28.90
CA THR A 87 4.55 3.90 -28.43
C THR A 87 4.93 4.05 -26.94
N PRO A 88 5.14 2.93 -26.20
CA PRO A 88 5.44 2.98 -24.77
C PRO A 88 6.69 3.80 -24.41
N GLU A 89 7.66 3.91 -25.32
CA GLU A 89 8.92 4.64 -25.12
C GLU A 89 8.71 6.15 -24.95
N LEU A 90 7.59 6.68 -25.46
CA LEU A 90 7.23 8.09 -25.32
C LEU A 90 6.51 8.42 -24.00
N ALA A 91 6.15 7.40 -23.21
CA ALA A 91 5.54 7.54 -21.89
C ALA A 91 4.29 8.48 -21.82
N ALA A 92 3.54 8.59 -22.92
CA ALA A 92 2.30 9.39 -22.98
C ALA A 92 1.10 8.71 -22.29
N ASN A 93 1.14 7.38 -22.21
CA ASN A 93 0.09 6.53 -21.65
C ASN A 93 0.60 5.81 -20.39
N THR A 94 -0.31 5.22 -19.61
CA THR A 94 0.06 4.29 -18.54
C THR A 94 0.88 3.15 -19.12
N ASN A 95 2.00 2.81 -18.48
CA ASN A 95 2.89 1.78 -18.98
C ASN A 95 2.15 0.43 -19.12
N PRO A 96 2.18 -0.23 -20.30
CA PRO A 96 1.42 -1.46 -20.55
C PRO A 96 1.82 -2.62 -19.63
N LYS A 97 3.07 -2.64 -19.14
CA LYS A 97 3.52 -3.65 -18.17
C LYS A 97 2.79 -3.50 -16.83
N LEU A 98 2.58 -2.27 -16.37
CA LEU A 98 1.82 -1.98 -15.15
C LEU A 98 0.36 -2.42 -15.29
N VAL A 99 -0.27 -2.07 -16.42
CA VAL A 99 -1.65 -2.46 -16.72
C VAL A 99 -1.80 -3.98 -16.71
N THR A 100 -0.87 -4.68 -17.36
CA THR A 100 -0.83 -6.16 -17.41
C THR A 100 -0.71 -6.77 -16.01
N GLU A 101 0.18 -6.23 -15.17
CA GLU A 101 0.37 -6.72 -13.79
C GLU A 101 -0.89 -6.53 -12.94
N ILE A 102 -1.55 -5.36 -13.04
CA ILE A 102 -2.79 -5.09 -12.32
C ILE A 102 -3.88 -6.10 -12.70
N ILE A 103 -4.08 -6.34 -14.02
CA ILE A 103 -5.07 -7.29 -14.53
C ILE A 103 -4.82 -8.69 -13.98
N LYS A 104 -3.57 -9.16 -14.01
CA LYS A 104 -3.19 -10.47 -13.46
C LYS A 104 -3.58 -10.58 -11.99
N GLN A 105 -3.21 -9.60 -11.17
CA GLN A 105 -3.52 -9.67 -9.75
C GLN A 105 -5.00 -9.49 -9.43
N CYS A 106 -5.79 -8.84 -10.31
CA CYS A 106 -7.24 -8.84 -10.20
C CYS A 106 -7.82 -10.27 -10.33
N PHE A 107 -7.37 -11.02 -11.33
CA PHE A 107 -7.77 -12.41 -11.51
C PHE A 107 -7.27 -13.31 -10.37
N ASP A 108 -6.01 -13.14 -9.93
CA ASP A 108 -5.45 -13.89 -8.79
C ASP A 108 -6.21 -13.61 -7.48
N ALA A 109 -6.76 -12.40 -7.32
CA ALA A 109 -7.64 -12.06 -6.20
C ALA A 109 -9.04 -12.68 -6.31
N GLY A 110 -9.41 -13.22 -7.47
CA GLY A 110 -10.65 -13.96 -7.71
C GLY A 110 -11.71 -13.21 -8.51
N ALA A 111 -11.35 -12.12 -9.20
CA ALA A 111 -12.28 -11.46 -10.13
C ALA A 111 -12.75 -12.46 -11.20
N ARG A 112 -14.04 -12.43 -11.55
CA ARG A 112 -14.57 -13.27 -12.65
C ARG A 112 -14.35 -12.64 -14.02
N GLU A 113 -14.19 -11.32 -14.05
CA GLU A 113 -14.11 -10.53 -15.26
C GLU A 113 -13.31 -9.26 -14.96
N VAL A 114 -12.39 -8.90 -15.85
CA VAL A 114 -11.61 -7.67 -15.78
C VAL A 114 -11.76 -6.97 -17.13
N THR A 115 -12.42 -5.82 -17.13
CA THR A 115 -12.57 -4.97 -18.33
C THR A 115 -11.56 -3.84 -18.27
N VAL A 116 -10.86 -3.60 -19.37
CA VAL A 116 -9.89 -2.52 -19.50
C VAL A 116 -10.40 -1.56 -20.56
N PHE A 117 -10.59 -0.30 -20.19
CA PHE A 117 -10.97 0.72 -21.17
C PHE A 117 -10.58 2.11 -20.69
N ASP A 118 -10.53 3.03 -21.64
CA ASP A 118 -10.42 4.45 -21.45
C ASP A 118 -11.14 5.21 -22.59
N HIS A 119 -11.26 6.52 -22.43
CA HIS A 119 -11.77 7.43 -23.44
C HIS A 119 -10.60 8.10 -24.17
N THR A 120 -10.36 7.71 -25.42
CA THR A 120 -9.17 8.11 -26.16
C THR A 120 -9.26 9.53 -26.70
N CYS A 121 -8.12 10.21 -26.78
CA CYS A 121 -7.99 11.51 -27.45
C CYS A 121 -7.76 11.32 -28.96
N ASP A 122 -6.92 10.34 -29.33
CA ASP A 122 -6.69 9.94 -30.71
C ASP A 122 -7.67 8.84 -31.17
N ASP A 123 -7.51 8.35 -32.41
CA ASP A 123 -8.29 7.23 -32.94
C ASP A 123 -8.16 5.99 -32.05
N TRP A 124 -9.29 5.55 -31.48
CA TRP A 124 -9.33 4.48 -30.51
C TRP A 124 -8.72 3.16 -31.01
N ARG A 125 -8.81 2.84 -32.31
CA ARG A 125 -8.24 1.59 -32.84
C ARG A 125 -6.71 1.59 -32.85
N LYS A 126 -6.09 2.76 -32.71
CA LYS A 126 -4.64 2.91 -32.65
C LYS A 126 -4.14 3.01 -31.20
N CYS A 127 -5.00 3.46 -30.29
CA CYS A 127 -4.67 3.55 -28.87
C CYS A 127 -4.79 2.20 -28.13
N TYR A 128 -5.73 1.34 -28.56
CA TYR A 128 -5.93 -0.02 -28.03
C TYR A 128 -5.15 -1.06 -28.84
#